data_AF-A0AAU9YU44-F1
#
_entry.id   AF-A0AAU9YU44-F1
#
_cell.length_a   1.000
_cell.length_b   1.000
_cell.length_c   1.000
_cell.angle_alpha   90.00
_cell.angle_beta   90.00
_cell.angle_gamma   90.00
#
_symmetry.space_group_name_H-M   'P 1'
#
loop_
_entity.id
_entity.type
_entity.pdbx_description
1 polymer ?
#
loop_
_entity_poly.entity_id
_entity_poly.type
_entity_poly.pdbx_seq_one_letter_code
_entity_poly.pdbx_strand_id
1 'polypeptide(L)'
;MNVPLGGIWLWLPLLLTWLTPEVSSSWWYMRATGGSSRVMCDNVPGLVSRQRQLCHRHPDVMRAIGLGVAEWTAECQHQFRQHRWNCNTLDRDHSLFGRVLLRTCLCLFLQAVKRFLKQECKCHGVSGSCTLRTCWLAMADFRKTGDYLWRKYNGAIQVVMNQDGTGFTVANKRFKKPTKNDLVYFENSPDYCIRDREAGSLGTAGRVCNLTSRGMDSCEVMCCGRGYDTSRVTRMTKCECKFHWCCAVRCQDCLEALDVHTCKAPKSADWTTST
;
A
#
# COMPACT_ATOMS: atom_id res chain seq x y z
N MET A 1 15.67 -4.97 62.90
CA MET A 1 15.19 -3.91 61.98
C MET A 1 14.96 -4.55 60.63
N ASN A 2 13.69 -4.85 60.33
CA ASN A 2 13.26 -5.45 59.06
C ASN A 2 13.21 -4.36 57.98
N VAL A 3 13.95 -4.55 56.88
CA VAL A 3 13.80 -3.76 55.66
C VAL A 3 12.84 -4.53 54.74
N PRO A 4 11.70 -3.96 54.31
CA PRO A 4 10.73 -4.69 53.50
C PRO A 4 11.19 -4.73 52.04
N LEU A 5 11.43 -5.93 51.53
CA LEU A 5 11.69 -6.24 50.11
C LEU A 5 10.38 -6.22 49.28
N GLY A 6 9.54 -5.20 49.46
CA GLY A 6 8.14 -5.19 49.01
C GLY A 6 7.77 -4.20 47.90
N GLY A 7 8.73 -3.62 47.17
CA GLY A 7 8.44 -2.48 46.27
C GLY A 7 8.73 -2.67 44.78
N ILE A 8 9.50 -3.69 44.37
CA ILE A 8 10.08 -3.72 43.01
C ILE A 8 9.18 -4.48 42.01
N TRP A 9 8.25 -5.31 42.48
CA TRP A 9 7.43 -6.18 41.61
C TRP A 9 6.16 -5.53 41.06
N LEU A 10 5.75 -4.36 41.55
CA LEU A 10 4.52 -3.69 41.11
C LEU A 10 4.72 -2.67 39.96
N TRP A 11 5.98 -2.33 39.64
CA TRP A 11 6.29 -1.37 38.57
C TRP A 11 6.73 -2.01 37.26
N LEU A 12 7.11 -3.29 37.26
CA LEU A 12 7.43 -4.03 36.04
C LEU A 12 6.26 -4.18 35.04
N PRO A 13 4.99 -4.35 35.44
CA PRO A 13 3.89 -4.44 34.48
C PRO A 13 3.58 -3.08 33.82
N LEU A 14 3.87 -1.96 34.50
CA LEU A 14 3.62 -0.60 33.99
C LEU A 14 4.71 -0.14 33.01
N LEU A 15 5.93 -0.68 33.10
CA LEU A 15 6.98 -0.44 32.11
C LEU A 15 6.80 -1.28 30.83
N LEU A 16 6.18 -2.46 30.96
CA LEU A 16 5.88 -3.35 29.83
C LEU A 16 4.68 -2.89 28.97
N THR A 17 3.79 -2.05 29.52
CA THR A 17 2.71 -1.42 28.73
C THR A 17 3.17 -0.19 27.93
N TRP A 18 4.39 0.30 28.17
CA TRP A 18 4.99 1.43 27.41
C TRP A 18 5.90 0.98 26.26
N LEU A 19 6.16 -0.32 26.13
CA LEU A 19 6.96 -0.91 25.05
C LEU A 19 6.12 -1.68 24.02
N THR A 20 4.80 -1.71 24.16
CA THR A 20 3.95 -2.16 23.06
C THR A 20 3.92 -1.05 22.00
N PRO A 21 4.35 -1.30 20.76
CA PRO A 21 4.12 -0.35 19.69
C PRO A 21 2.61 -0.09 19.59
N GLU A 22 2.25 1.18 19.37
CA GLU A 22 0.90 1.56 19.00
C GLU A 22 0.36 0.59 17.93
N VAL A 23 -0.77 -0.01 18.27
CA VAL A 23 -1.71 -0.79 17.45
C VAL A 23 -1.29 -0.98 15.98
N SER A 24 -0.97 -2.22 15.61
CA SER A 24 -0.77 -2.60 14.21
C SER A 24 -1.95 -3.45 13.72
N SER A 25 -2.54 -3.02 12.61
CA SER A 25 -3.59 -3.61 11.78
C SER A 25 -3.78 -5.12 11.89
N SER A 26 -5.03 -5.57 11.71
CA SER A 26 -5.35 -6.99 11.52
C SER A 26 -4.41 -7.70 10.52
N TRP A 27 -3.95 -7.04 9.46
CA TRP A 27 -3.05 -7.63 8.46
C TRP A 27 -1.61 -7.92 8.92
N TRP A 28 -1.25 -7.64 10.18
CA TRP A 28 0.05 -8.03 10.75
C TRP A 28 0.34 -9.53 10.56
N TYR A 29 -0.67 -10.40 10.64
CA TYR A 29 -0.49 -11.84 10.47
C TYR A 29 -0.09 -12.27 9.04
N MET A 30 -0.39 -11.46 8.01
CA MET A 30 0.06 -11.73 6.63
C MET A 30 1.52 -11.31 6.42
N ARG A 31 1.94 -10.25 7.13
CA ARG A 31 3.29 -9.65 7.05
C ARG A 31 4.28 -10.27 8.04
N ALA A 32 3.79 -10.93 9.09
CA ALA A 32 4.61 -11.65 10.05
C ALA A 32 5.29 -12.82 9.33
N THR A 33 6.56 -12.62 8.98
CA THR A 33 7.47 -13.60 8.38
C THR A 33 7.74 -14.84 9.26
N GLY A 34 6.92 -15.09 10.28
CA GLY A 34 6.96 -16.24 11.18
C GLY A 34 5.60 -16.71 11.71
N GLY A 35 4.47 -16.21 11.18
CA GLY A 35 3.14 -16.69 11.57
C GLY A 35 2.78 -18.00 10.87
N SER A 36 2.27 -18.99 11.62
CA SER A 36 1.75 -20.23 11.02
C SER A 36 0.63 -19.90 10.03
N SER A 37 0.68 -20.49 8.82
CA SER A 37 -0.38 -20.39 7.81
C SER A 37 -1.77 -20.77 8.35
N ARG A 38 -1.80 -21.57 9.42
CA ARG A 38 -3.01 -21.90 10.18
C ARG A 38 -3.65 -20.66 10.84
N VAL A 39 -2.85 -19.86 11.54
CA VAL A 39 -3.31 -18.62 12.18
C VAL A 39 -3.78 -17.61 11.14
N MET A 40 -3.11 -17.55 9.99
CA MET A 40 -3.56 -16.75 8.85
C MET A 40 -4.94 -17.20 8.37
N CYS A 41 -5.12 -18.48 8.06
CA CYS A 41 -6.39 -19.07 7.61
C CYS A 41 -7.53 -18.87 8.61
N ASP A 42 -7.25 -18.88 9.91
CA ASP A 42 -8.24 -18.70 10.97
C ASP A 42 -8.73 -17.24 11.11
N ASN A 43 -7.91 -16.26 10.72
CA ASN A 43 -8.24 -14.85 10.84
C ASN A 43 -8.67 -14.17 9.53
N VAL A 44 -8.63 -14.86 8.38
CA VAL A 44 -9.16 -14.28 7.14
C VAL A 44 -10.68 -14.11 7.23
N PRO A 45 -11.18 -12.86 7.14
CA PRO A 45 -12.61 -12.58 7.20
C PRO A 45 -13.33 -13.06 5.94
N GLY A 46 -14.57 -13.51 6.09
CA GLY A 46 -15.43 -13.92 4.96
C GLY A 46 -15.16 -15.31 4.37
N LEU A 47 -14.17 -16.06 4.89
CA LEU A 47 -13.99 -17.46 4.48
C LEU A 47 -15.08 -18.36 5.06
N VAL A 48 -15.81 -19.05 4.19
CA VAL A 48 -16.74 -20.12 4.59
C VAL A 48 -15.98 -21.36 5.07
N SER A 49 -16.63 -22.22 5.87
CA SER A 49 -15.99 -23.38 6.51
C SER A 49 -15.22 -24.28 5.53
N ARG A 50 -15.77 -24.52 4.33
CA ARG A 50 -15.11 -25.31 3.28
C ARG A 50 -13.85 -24.63 2.73
N GLN A 51 -13.86 -23.31 2.55
CA GLN A 51 -12.69 -22.54 2.11
C GLN A 51 -11.60 -22.50 3.18
N ARG A 52 -12.00 -22.40 4.45
CA ARG A 52 -11.07 -22.46 5.60
C ARG A 52 -10.37 -23.82 5.69
N GLN A 53 -11.10 -24.92 5.50
CA GLN A 53 -10.50 -26.25 5.41
C GLN A 53 -9.54 -26.40 4.22
N LEU A 54 -9.84 -25.77 3.08
CA LEU A 54 -8.95 -25.77 1.92
C LEU A 54 -7.67 -24.96 2.19
N CYS A 55 -7.82 -23.79 2.83
CA CYS A 55 -6.72 -22.94 3.27
C CYS A 55 -5.74 -23.71 4.16
N HIS A 56 -6.27 -24.41 5.17
CA HIS A 56 -5.48 -25.26 6.09
C HIS A 56 -4.78 -26.43 5.38
N ARG A 57 -5.34 -26.95 4.29
CA ARG A 57 -4.76 -28.07 3.51
C ARG A 57 -3.61 -27.64 2.60
N HIS A 58 -3.47 -26.36 2.29
CA HIS A 58 -2.44 -25.86 1.37
C HIS A 58 -1.60 -24.73 2.01
N PRO A 59 -0.87 -25.03 3.09
CA PRO A 59 -0.11 -24.02 3.84
C PRO A 59 0.96 -23.31 3.00
N ASP A 60 1.64 -24.03 2.10
CA ASP A 60 2.66 -23.45 1.21
C ASP A 60 2.06 -22.44 0.21
N VAL A 61 0.86 -22.73 -0.29
CA VAL A 61 0.13 -21.84 -1.20
C VAL A 61 -0.28 -20.58 -0.44
N MET A 62 -0.75 -20.72 0.80
CA MET A 62 -1.13 -19.57 1.63
C MET A 62 0.05 -18.66 1.96
N ARG A 63 1.25 -19.23 2.19
CA ARG A 63 2.48 -18.43 2.33
C ARG A 63 2.79 -17.65 1.05
N ALA A 64 2.69 -18.28 -0.11
CA ALA A 64 2.90 -17.62 -1.40
C ALA A 64 1.85 -16.52 -1.67
N ILE A 65 0.58 -16.75 -1.31
CA ILE A 65 -0.48 -15.74 -1.37
C ILE A 65 -0.16 -14.56 -0.47
N GLY A 66 0.28 -14.80 0.78
CA GLY A 66 0.67 -13.75 1.71
C GLY A 66 1.79 -12.87 1.18
N LEU A 67 2.85 -13.47 0.65
CA LEU A 67 3.95 -12.74 0.01
C LEU A 67 3.47 -11.95 -1.22
N GLY A 68 2.63 -12.55 -2.06
CA GLY A 68 2.07 -11.88 -3.24
C GLY A 68 1.19 -10.68 -2.90
N VAL A 69 0.38 -10.77 -1.84
CA VAL A 69 -0.42 -9.66 -1.33
C VAL A 69 0.49 -8.55 -0.79
N ALA A 70 1.56 -8.89 -0.08
CA ALA A 70 2.52 -7.90 0.44
C ALA A 70 3.23 -7.14 -0.69
N GLU A 71 3.70 -7.86 -1.72
CA GLU A 71 4.32 -7.27 -2.92
C GLU A 71 3.33 -6.34 -3.64
N TRP A 72 2.08 -6.78 -3.79
CA TRP A 72 1.02 -5.98 -4.39
C TRP A 72 0.73 -4.70 -3.61
N THR A 73 0.61 -4.79 -2.29
CA THR A 73 0.37 -3.62 -1.44
C THR A 73 1.54 -2.63 -1.52
N ALA A 74 2.78 -3.12 -1.54
CA ALA A 74 3.95 -2.27 -1.69
C ALA A 74 3.95 -1.54 -3.04
N GLU A 75 3.56 -2.21 -4.13
CA GLU A 75 3.44 -1.59 -5.44
C GLU A 75 2.27 -0.59 -5.51
N CYS A 76 1.14 -0.89 -4.87
CA CYS A 76 0.03 0.05 -4.78
C CYS A 76 0.44 1.33 -4.04
N GLN A 77 1.09 1.18 -2.88
CA GLN A 77 1.66 2.30 -2.13
C GLN A 77 2.69 3.06 -2.96
N HIS A 78 3.50 2.36 -3.76
CA HIS A 78 4.45 3.00 -4.68
C HIS A 78 3.73 3.87 -5.72
N GLN A 79 2.74 3.34 -6.43
CA GLN A 79 2.00 4.07 -7.46
C GLN A 79 1.25 5.29 -6.87
N PHE A 80 0.68 5.14 -5.67
CA PHE A 80 -0.11 6.18 -5.02
C PHE A 80 0.67 7.07 -4.03
N ARG A 81 1.99 6.94 -3.90
CA ARG A 81 2.80 7.63 -2.87
C ARG A 81 2.64 9.17 -2.86
N GLN A 82 2.40 9.76 -4.02
CA GLN A 82 2.23 11.20 -4.23
C GLN A 82 0.76 11.65 -4.26
N HIS A 83 -0.20 10.74 -4.04
CA HIS A 83 -1.64 11.01 -4.12
C HIS A 83 -2.23 11.19 -2.72
N ARG A 84 -3.38 11.88 -2.61
CA ARG A 84 -4.08 12.13 -1.31
C ARG A 84 -4.47 10.83 -0.62
N TRP A 85 -4.92 9.85 -1.39
CA TRP A 85 -4.99 8.46 -0.98
C TRP A 85 -3.72 7.75 -1.39
N ASN A 86 -2.95 7.23 -0.42
CA ASN A 86 -1.63 6.62 -0.63
C ASN A 86 -1.65 5.09 -0.53
N CYS A 87 -2.81 4.47 -0.72
CA CYS A 87 -3.02 3.04 -0.59
C CYS A 87 -2.73 2.46 0.82
N ASN A 88 -2.83 3.28 1.87
CA ASN A 88 -2.88 2.79 3.24
C ASN A 88 -4.31 2.39 3.59
N THR A 89 -4.48 1.22 4.22
CA THR A 89 -5.75 0.74 4.73
C THR A 89 -5.95 1.17 6.18
N LEU A 90 -7.19 1.44 6.59
CA LEU A 90 -7.52 1.66 7.99
C LEU A 90 -7.44 0.34 8.77
N ASP A 91 -6.98 0.42 10.02
CA ASP A 91 -6.63 -0.70 10.92
C ASP A 91 -7.70 -1.78 11.16
N ARG A 92 -8.94 -1.59 10.67
CA ARG A 92 -10.08 -2.48 10.89
C ARG A 92 -10.86 -2.86 9.63
N ASP A 93 -10.40 -2.47 8.44
CA ASP A 93 -11.08 -2.90 7.22
C ASP A 93 -10.70 -4.34 6.88
N HIS A 94 -11.70 -5.21 7.01
CA HIS A 94 -11.64 -6.66 6.72
C HIS A 94 -11.40 -6.96 5.24
N SER A 95 -11.51 -5.96 4.37
CA SER A 95 -11.26 -6.07 2.94
C SER A 95 -9.92 -5.44 2.58
N LEU A 96 -9.04 -6.25 1.99
CA LEU A 96 -7.74 -5.84 1.43
C LEU A 96 -7.82 -4.62 0.49
N PHE A 97 -9.02 -4.26 0.01
CA PHE A 97 -9.30 -3.12 -0.88
C PHE A 97 -10.53 -2.29 -0.46
N GLY A 98 -10.94 -2.32 0.80
CA GLY A 98 -12.16 -1.63 1.25
C GLY A 98 -13.44 -2.21 0.62
N ARG A 99 -14.60 -1.59 0.89
CA ARG A 99 -15.92 -2.05 0.39
C ARG A 99 -16.15 -1.76 -1.10
N VAL A 100 -15.23 -1.09 -1.79
CA VAL A 100 -15.47 -0.46 -3.10
C VAL A 100 -14.85 -1.21 -4.30
N LEU A 101 -14.00 -2.24 -4.11
CA LEU A 101 -13.16 -2.78 -5.21
C LEU A 101 -13.18 -4.30 -5.45
N LEU A 102 -14.24 -5.02 -5.08
CA LEU A 102 -14.08 -6.45 -4.78
C LEU A 102 -14.30 -7.50 -5.88
N ARG A 103 -14.71 -7.17 -7.12
CA ARG A 103 -14.88 -8.24 -8.17
C ARG A 103 -14.18 -7.99 -9.50
N THR A 104 -14.22 -6.77 -10.04
CA THR A 104 -13.57 -6.45 -11.33
C THR A 104 -12.06 -6.31 -11.21
N CYS A 105 -11.56 -5.87 -10.05
CA CYS A 105 -10.14 -5.63 -9.80
C CYS A 105 -9.30 -6.94 -9.82
N LEU A 106 -9.80 -8.01 -9.18
CA LEU A 106 -9.06 -9.28 -9.09
C LEU A 106 -8.87 -9.96 -10.45
N CYS A 107 -9.90 -9.95 -11.32
CA CYS A 107 -9.81 -10.53 -12.65
C CYS A 107 -8.84 -9.75 -13.56
N LEU A 108 -8.91 -8.42 -13.52
CA LEU A 108 -7.99 -7.56 -14.28
C LEU A 108 -6.55 -7.69 -13.78
N PHE A 109 -6.36 -7.82 -12.47
CA PHE A 109 -5.06 -8.10 -11.89
C PHE A 109 -4.47 -9.43 -12.41
N LEU A 110 -5.24 -10.52 -12.34
CA LEU A 110 -4.79 -11.82 -12.84
C LEU A 110 -4.49 -11.79 -14.35
N GLN A 111 -5.28 -11.04 -15.13
CA GLN A 111 -4.99 -10.82 -16.55
C GLN A 111 -3.72 -10.01 -16.77
N ALA A 112 -3.47 -8.98 -15.97
CA ALA A 112 -2.26 -8.17 -16.06
C ALA A 112 -1.01 -8.99 -15.72
N VAL A 113 -1.04 -9.79 -14.64
CA VAL A 113 0.07 -10.68 -14.28
C VAL A 113 0.34 -11.69 -15.39
N LYS A 114 -0.72 -12.36 -15.91
CA LYS A 114 -0.58 -13.31 -17.03
C LYS A 114 0.00 -12.66 -18.28
N ARG A 115 -0.37 -11.41 -18.56
CA ARG A 115 0.12 -10.65 -19.72
C ARG A 115 1.62 -10.36 -19.66
N PHE A 116 2.17 -10.16 -18.45
CA PHE A 116 3.59 -9.84 -18.27
C PHE A 116 4.42 -11.04 -17.79
N LEU A 117 3.90 -12.26 -17.92
CA LEU A 117 4.75 -13.44 -17.81
C LEU A 117 5.79 -13.41 -18.93
N LYS A 118 7.06 -13.60 -18.57
CA LYS A 118 8.18 -13.68 -19.50
C LYS A 118 8.84 -15.04 -19.39
N GLN A 119 9.35 -15.54 -20.50
CA GLN A 119 10.18 -16.73 -20.47
C GLN A 119 11.55 -16.36 -19.90
N GLU A 120 11.89 -16.92 -18.74
CA GLU A 120 13.24 -16.87 -18.20
C GLU A 120 13.92 -18.20 -18.45
N CYS A 121 15.23 -18.15 -18.67
CA CYS A 121 16.04 -19.33 -18.91
C CYS A 121 17.30 -19.29 -18.04
N LYS A 122 17.67 -20.43 -17.46
CA LYS A 122 19.02 -20.64 -16.91
C LYS A 122 19.84 -21.46 -17.89
N CYS A 123 21.07 -21.02 -18.11
CA CYS A 123 22.04 -21.69 -18.97
C CYS A 123 22.92 -22.62 -18.15
N HIS A 124 23.12 -23.83 -18.65
CA HIS A 124 23.81 -24.92 -17.96
C HIS A 124 25.01 -25.47 -18.74
N GLY A 125 25.41 -24.82 -19.84
CA GLY A 125 26.56 -25.24 -20.64
C GLY A 125 27.90 -24.88 -19.97
N VAL A 126 28.96 -25.51 -20.47
CA VAL A 126 30.34 -25.31 -20.01
C VAL A 126 30.69 -23.82 -20.02
N SER A 127 31.32 -23.34 -18.94
CA SER A 127 31.71 -21.93 -18.75
C SER A 127 30.56 -20.91 -18.86
N GLY A 128 29.32 -21.31 -18.54
CA GLY A 128 28.15 -20.44 -18.63
C GLY A 128 27.53 -20.37 -20.02
N SER A 129 27.93 -21.25 -20.94
CA SER A 129 27.32 -21.35 -22.26
C SER A 129 25.82 -21.70 -22.19
N CYS A 130 25.04 -21.17 -23.12
CA CYS A 130 23.59 -21.41 -23.22
C CYS A 130 23.21 -22.51 -24.22
N THR A 131 24.16 -23.36 -24.65
CA THR A 131 23.89 -24.49 -25.55
C THR A 131 22.86 -25.46 -24.95
N LEU A 132 22.96 -25.74 -23.65
CA LEU A 132 21.90 -26.36 -22.86
C LEU A 132 21.29 -25.30 -21.93
N ARG A 133 19.97 -25.14 -21.98
CA ARG A 133 19.24 -24.23 -21.10
C ARG A 133 17.89 -24.80 -20.70
N THR A 134 17.49 -24.46 -19.49
CA THR A 134 16.15 -24.76 -18.96
C THR A 134 15.38 -23.47 -18.89
N CYS A 135 14.19 -23.42 -19.48
CA CYS A 135 13.34 -22.23 -19.49
C CYS A 135 12.02 -22.47 -18.76
N TRP A 136 11.48 -21.45 -18.13
CA TRP A 136 10.15 -21.46 -17.50
C TRP A 136 9.48 -20.09 -17.68
N LEU A 137 8.17 -20.05 -17.51
CA LEU A 137 7.45 -18.79 -17.40
C LEU A 137 7.65 -18.24 -15.99
N ALA A 138 8.19 -17.02 -15.91
CA ALA A 138 8.34 -16.27 -14.68
C ALA A 138 7.55 -14.97 -14.77
N MET A 139 7.13 -14.45 -13.62
CA MET A 139 6.59 -13.10 -13.56
C MET A 139 7.68 -12.10 -13.94
N ALA A 140 7.35 -11.12 -14.78
CA ALA A 140 8.23 -9.97 -14.94
C ALA A 140 8.31 -9.16 -13.63
N ASP A 141 9.24 -8.20 -13.60
CA ASP A 141 9.29 -7.20 -12.55
C ASP A 141 7.89 -6.62 -12.31
N PHE A 142 7.44 -6.67 -11.05
CA PHE A 142 6.10 -6.32 -10.67
C PHE A 142 5.77 -4.86 -10.96
N ARG A 143 6.79 -3.99 -11.03
CA ARG A 143 6.66 -2.59 -11.45
C ARG A 143 6.01 -2.45 -12.82
N LYS A 144 6.30 -3.37 -13.77
CA LYS A 144 5.64 -3.36 -15.10
C LYS A 144 4.14 -3.62 -15.02
N THR A 145 3.74 -4.54 -14.14
CA THR A 145 2.33 -4.84 -13.88
C THR A 145 1.65 -3.66 -13.19
N GLY A 146 2.32 -3.07 -12.20
CA GLY A 146 1.90 -1.84 -11.52
C GLY A 146 1.64 -0.69 -12.49
N ASP A 147 2.62 -0.35 -13.34
CA ASP A 147 2.52 0.73 -14.33
C ASP A 147 1.41 0.50 -15.36
N TYR A 148 1.16 -0.76 -15.73
CA TYR A 148 0.05 -1.10 -16.60
C TYR A 148 -1.30 -0.85 -15.93
N LEU A 149 -1.47 -1.32 -14.69
CA LEU A 149 -2.70 -1.13 -13.93
C LEU A 149 -2.91 0.35 -13.56
N TRP A 150 -1.84 1.09 -13.30
CA TRP A 150 -1.86 2.54 -13.10
C TRP A 150 -2.42 3.28 -14.32
N ARG A 151 -1.98 2.93 -15.53
CA ARG A 151 -2.54 3.52 -16.76
C ARG A 151 -4.00 3.15 -16.96
N LYS A 152 -4.41 1.94 -16.60
CA LYS A 152 -5.82 1.53 -16.62
C LYS A 152 -6.65 2.29 -15.59
N TYR A 153 -6.09 2.59 -14.42
CA TYR A 153 -6.75 3.35 -13.37
C TYR A 153 -7.00 4.80 -13.81
N ASN A 154 -5.99 5.48 -14.36
CA ASN A 154 -6.15 6.85 -14.87
C ASN A 154 -7.10 6.96 -16.06
N GLY A 155 -7.26 5.87 -16.83
CA GLY A 155 -8.20 5.76 -17.94
C GLY A 155 -9.54 5.11 -17.58
N ALA A 156 -9.87 4.97 -16.30
CA ALA A 156 -11.09 4.28 -15.89
C ALA A 156 -12.36 5.03 -16.32
N ILE A 157 -13.38 4.29 -16.72
CA ILE A 157 -14.61 4.84 -17.30
C ILE A 157 -15.76 4.76 -16.29
N GLN A 158 -16.46 5.87 -16.11
CA GLN A 158 -17.67 5.89 -15.28
C GLN A 158 -18.82 5.16 -15.96
N VAL A 159 -19.47 4.27 -15.24
CA VAL A 159 -20.63 3.51 -15.68
C VAL A 159 -21.81 3.68 -14.73
N VAL A 160 -23.01 3.54 -15.26
CA VAL A 160 -24.28 3.55 -14.52
C VAL A 160 -25.02 2.25 -14.76
N MET A 161 -25.86 1.83 -13.81
CA MET A 161 -26.70 0.65 -14.03
C MET A 161 -27.68 0.89 -15.17
N ASN A 162 -27.87 -0.13 -16.01
CA ASN A 162 -28.89 -0.11 -17.05
C ASN A 162 -30.29 -0.12 -16.42
N GLN A 163 -31.28 0.41 -17.13
CA GLN A 163 -32.68 0.46 -16.67
C GLN A 163 -33.24 -0.92 -16.34
N ASP A 164 -32.78 -1.96 -17.04
CA ASP A 164 -33.20 -3.35 -16.83
C ASP A 164 -32.52 -4.03 -15.64
N GLY A 165 -31.58 -3.37 -14.95
CA GLY A 165 -30.81 -3.93 -13.83
C GLY A 165 -29.82 -5.04 -14.20
N THR A 166 -29.74 -5.42 -15.48
CA THR A 166 -28.95 -6.56 -15.97
C THR A 166 -27.49 -6.25 -16.27
N GLY A 167 -27.06 -4.98 -16.21
CA GLY A 167 -25.69 -4.61 -16.53
C GLY A 167 -25.37 -3.13 -16.37
N PHE A 168 -24.20 -2.74 -16.89
CA PHE A 168 -23.67 -1.38 -16.83
C PHE A 168 -23.65 -0.72 -18.20
N THR A 169 -23.99 0.56 -18.26
CA THR A 169 -23.88 1.42 -19.45
C THR A 169 -22.99 2.62 -19.14
N VAL A 170 -22.44 3.27 -20.17
CA VAL A 170 -21.53 4.42 -19.97
C VAL A 170 -22.31 5.63 -19.47
N ALA A 171 -21.82 6.28 -18.40
CA ALA A 171 -22.46 7.46 -17.83
C ALA A 171 -22.56 8.61 -18.84
N ASN A 172 -21.49 8.84 -19.62
CA ASN A 172 -21.45 9.84 -20.67
C ASN A 172 -21.20 9.20 -22.04
N LYS A 173 -22.21 9.29 -22.92
CA LYS A 173 -22.25 8.67 -24.25
C LYS A 173 -21.16 9.18 -25.23
N ARG A 174 -20.46 10.27 -24.90
CA ARG A 174 -19.30 10.75 -25.69
C ARG A 174 -18.06 9.88 -25.52
N PHE A 175 -17.97 9.12 -24.43
CA PHE A 175 -16.87 8.19 -24.20
C PHE A 175 -17.10 6.86 -24.92
N LYS A 176 -16.00 6.22 -25.31
CA LYS A 176 -16.04 4.89 -25.90
C LYS A 176 -16.56 3.87 -24.89
N LYS A 177 -17.30 2.86 -25.39
CA LYS A 177 -17.75 1.75 -24.56
C LYS A 177 -16.54 1.01 -23.98
N PRO A 178 -16.53 0.68 -22.67
CA PRO A 178 -15.45 -0.06 -22.04
C PRO A 178 -15.21 -1.43 -22.69
N THR A 179 -13.96 -1.84 -22.78
CA THR A 179 -13.56 -3.19 -23.18
C THR A 179 -13.39 -4.09 -21.96
N LYS A 180 -13.20 -5.40 -22.18
CA LYS A 180 -12.90 -6.37 -21.10
C LYS A 180 -11.63 -6.07 -20.30
N ASN A 181 -10.74 -5.23 -20.84
CA ASN A 181 -9.46 -4.88 -20.24
C ASN A 181 -9.46 -3.49 -19.59
N ASP A 182 -10.61 -2.80 -19.54
CA ASP A 182 -10.72 -1.46 -18.98
C ASP A 182 -11.27 -1.51 -17.55
N LEU A 183 -10.79 -0.58 -16.73
CA LEU A 183 -11.34 -0.37 -15.40
C LEU A 183 -12.60 0.50 -15.52
N VAL A 184 -13.62 0.14 -14.76
CA VAL A 184 -14.86 0.90 -14.67
C VAL A 184 -15.19 1.19 -13.21
N TYR A 185 -15.83 2.32 -12.97
CA TYR A 185 -16.32 2.71 -11.65
C TYR A 185 -17.75 3.22 -11.76
N PHE A 186 -18.55 3.02 -10.71
CA PHE A 186 -19.96 3.45 -10.66
C PHE A 186 -20.19 4.58 -9.65
N GLU A 187 -19.42 4.61 -8.57
CA GLU A 187 -19.44 5.66 -7.54
C GLU A 187 -18.21 6.56 -7.62
N ASN A 188 -18.40 7.84 -7.33
CA ASN A 188 -17.29 8.79 -7.24
C ASN A 188 -16.41 8.50 -6.01
N SER A 189 -15.11 8.78 -6.13
CA SER A 189 -14.21 8.70 -4.98
C SER A 189 -14.57 9.73 -3.91
N PRO A 190 -14.44 9.40 -2.62
CA PRO A 190 -14.69 10.34 -1.53
C PRO A 190 -13.63 11.45 -1.48
N ASP A 191 -13.88 12.47 -0.65
CA ASP A 191 -12.88 13.50 -0.39
C ASP A 191 -11.78 13.01 0.57
N TYR A 192 -10.62 12.67 0.01
CA TYR A 192 -9.46 12.21 0.77
C TYR A 192 -8.73 13.31 1.56
N CYS A 193 -9.16 14.59 1.45
CA CYS A 193 -8.57 15.69 2.20
C CYS A 193 -8.89 15.61 3.69
N ILE A 194 -10.10 15.17 4.02
CA ILE A 194 -10.63 15.07 5.38
C ILE A 194 -10.57 13.63 5.88
N ARG A 195 -10.43 13.47 7.20
CA ARG A 195 -10.46 12.17 7.83
C ARG A 195 -11.91 11.70 7.92
N ASP A 196 -12.22 10.59 7.29
CA ASP A 196 -13.53 9.96 7.28
C ASP A 196 -13.35 8.45 7.39
N ARG A 197 -13.78 7.88 8.53
CA ARG A 197 -13.64 6.45 8.79
C ARG A 197 -14.60 5.59 7.98
N GLU A 198 -15.76 6.11 7.60
CA GLU A 198 -16.76 5.35 6.85
C GLU A 198 -16.38 5.28 5.37
N ALA A 199 -15.90 6.39 4.82
CA ALA A 199 -15.40 6.46 3.45
C ALA A 199 -13.99 5.85 3.27
N GLY A 200 -13.32 5.49 4.36
CA GLY A 200 -11.98 4.90 4.31
C GLY A 200 -10.84 5.91 4.15
N SER A 201 -11.08 7.21 4.43
CA SER A 201 -10.12 8.29 4.29
C SER A 201 -9.39 8.60 5.61
N LEU A 202 -8.05 8.64 5.56
CA LEU A 202 -7.21 9.08 6.68
C LEU A 202 -7.07 10.61 6.77
N GLY A 203 -7.40 11.34 5.71
CA GLY A 203 -7.12 12.76 5.56
C GLY A 203 -5.67 13.06 5.17
N THR A 204 -5.38 14.32 4.82
CA THR A 204 -4.03 14.75 4.41
C THR A 204 -3.28 15.61 5.44
N ALA A 205 -3.87 15.84 6.62
CA ALA A 205 -3.19 16.54 7.71
C ALA A 205 -1.92 15.80 8.14
N GLY A 206 -0.83 16.53 8.38
CA GLY A 206 0.44 15.93 8.78
C GLY A 206 1.22 15.26 7.64
N ARG A 207 0.73 15.30 6.40
CA ARG A 207 1.45 14.73 5.25
C ARG A 207 2.49 15.68 4.70
N VAL A 208 3.63 15.12 4.30
CA VAL A 208 4.69 15.88 3.60
C VAL A 208 4.22 16.24 2.19
N CYS A 209 4.49 17.47 1.77
CA CYS A 209 4.22 17.96 0.44
C CYS A 209 5.46 18.59 -0.19
N ASN A 210 5.45 18.74 -1.51
CA ASN A 210 6.56 19.28 -2.28
C ASN A 210 6.19 20.65 -2.87
N LEU A 211 6.93 21.70 -2.51
CA LEU A 211 6.66 23.05 -3.01
C LEU A 211 7.01 23.25 -4.49
N THR A 212 8.04 22.57 -4.98
CA THR A 212 8.50 22.74 -6.37
C THR A 212 7.72 21.86 -7.34
N SER A 213 6.95 20.90 -6.83
CA SER A 213 6.15 20.00 -7.68
C SER A 213 4.92 20.70 -8.23
N ARG A 214 4.61 20.39 -9.49
CA ARG A 214 3.34 20.73 -10.16
C ARG A 214 2.36 19.55 -10.21
N GLY A 215 2.75 18.42 -9.61
CA GLY A 215 1.97 17.19 -9.59
C GLY A 215 1.04 17.09 -8.37
N MET A 216 0.58 15.88 -8.09
CA MET A 216 -0.35 15.63 -6.98
C MET A 216 0.29 15.75 -5.59
N ASP A 217 1.61 15.64 -5.50
CA ASP A 217 2.40 15.90 -4.29
C ASP A 217 2.67 17.39 -4.04
N SER A 218 2.23 18.26 -4.95
CA SER A 218 2.30 19.70 -4.75
C SER A 218 1.57 20.11 -3.46
N CYS A 219 2.15 21.04 -2.70
CA CYS A 219 1.52 21.52 -1.46
C CYS A 219 0.11 22.10 -1.66
N GLU A 220 -0.16 22.70 -2.83
CA GLU A 220 -1.51 23.18 -3.17
C GLU A 220 -2.52 22.04 -3.25
N VAL A 221 -2.16 20.95 -3.93
CA VAL A 221 -3.03 19.80 -4.19
C VAL A 221 -3.09 18.85 -3.00
N MET A 222 -1.97 18.56 -2.36
CA MET A 222 -1.86 17.64 -1.23
C MET A 222 -2.53 18.19 0.03
N CYS A 223 -2.33 19.48 0.30
CA CYS A 223 -2.88 20.12 1.49
C CYS A 223 -4.27 20.71 1.25
N CYS A 224 -4.84 20.54 0.05
CA CYS A 224 -6.19 20.95 -0.30
C CYS A 224 -6.48 22.42 0.01
N GLY A 225 -5.52 23.31 -0.29
CA GLY A 225 -5.62 24.74 0.00
C GLY A 225 -5.50 25.15 1.49
N ARG A 226 -5.33 24.22 2.43
CA ARG A 226 -5.19 24.55 3.87
C ARG A 226 -3.84 25.19 4.23
N GLY A 227 -2.88 25.19 3.30
CA GLY A 227 -1.49 25.57 3.55
C GLY A 227 -0.70 24.47 4.26
N TYR A 228 0.55 24.79 4.58
CA TYR A 228 1.53 23.87 5.16
C TYR A 228 2.38 24.60 6.20
N ASP A 229 2.98 23.83 7.10
CA ASP A 229 4.00 24.26 8.05
C ASP A 229 5.37 23.83 7.53
N THR A 230 6.37 24.71 7.69
CA THR A 230 7.75 24.45 7.28
C THR A 230 8.59 24.20 8.52
N SER A 231 9.25 23.04 8.57
CA SER A 231 10.18 22.68 9.63
C SER A 231 11.55 22.40 9.02
N ARG A 232 12.61 23.03 9.56
CA ARG A 232 13.99 22.71 9.16
C ARG A 232 14.46 21.47 9.91
N VAL A 233 14.77 20.41 9.17
CA VAL A 233 15.18 19.11 9.71
C VAL A 233 16.58 18.80 9.20
N THR A 234 17.49 18.45 10.11
CA THR A 234 18.82 17.95 9.73
C THR A 234 18.73 16.46 9.44
N ARG A 235 19.08 16.07 8.21
CA ARG A 235 19.10 14.68 7.74
C ARG A 235 20.54 14.24 7.55
N MET A 236 20.89 13.10 8.13
CA MET A 236 22.18 12.45 7.86
C MET A 236 22.10 11.71 6.52
N THR A 237 22.99 12.05 5.59
CA THR A 237 23.07 11.44 4.26
C THR A 237 24.47 10.90 4.00
N LYS A 238 24.56 9.87 3.14
CA LYS A 238 25.86 9.34 2.70
C LYS A 238 26.35 10.20 1.53
N CYS A 239 27.51 10.81 1.70
CA CYS A 239 28.14 11.72 0.74
C CYS A 239 29.56 11.25 0.42
N GLU A 240 30.17 11.84 -0.61
CA GLU A 240 31.59 11.61 -0.95
C GLU A 240 31.95 10.11 -1.05
N CYS A 241 31.04 9.33 -1.63
CA CYS A 241 31.21 7.90 -1.77
C CYS A 241 32.31 7.55 -2.78
N LYS A 242 33.33 6.82 -2.34
CA LYS A 242 34.44 6.35 -3.19
C LYS A 242 34.47 4.82 -3.23
N PHE A 243 34.65 4.28 -4.43
CA PHE A 243 34.87 2.86 -4.62
C PHE A 243 36.34 2.51 -4.38
N HIS A 244 36.56 1.54 -3.49
CA HIS A 244 37.88 0.98 -3.22
C HIS A 244 37.99 -0.37 -3.95
N TRP A 245 38.91 -0.44 -4.92
CA TRP A 245 39.26 -1.67 -5.61
C TRP A 245 39.71 -2.72 -4.59
N CYS A 246 39.22 -3.97 -4.71
CA CYS A 246 39.04 -5.01 -3.67
C CYS A 246 37.68 -5.03 -2.93
N CYS A 247 36.71 -4.27 -3.48
CA CYS A 247 35.26 -4.52 -3.50
C CYS A 247 34.40 -3.83 -2.43
N ALA A 248 34.72 -2.59 -2.04
CA ALA A 248 33.88 -1.83 -1.11
C ALA A 248 33.63 -0.38 -1.56
N VAL A 249 32.41 0.11 -1.36
CA VAL A 249 32.09 1.54 -1.43
C VAL A 249 32.17 2.11 -0.03
N ARG A 250 33.00 3.14 0.17
CA ARG A 250 33.10 3.87 1.45
C ARG A 250 32.57 5.28 1.25
N CYS A 251 31.66 5.70 2.12
CA CYS A 251 31.04 7.03 2.10
C CYS A 251 31.27 7.72 3.45
N GLN A 252 31.23 9.04 3.46
CA GLN A 252 31.18 9.84 4.68
C GLN A 252 29.73 10.11 5.08
N ASP A 253 29.51 10.39 6.36
CA ASP A 253 28.22 10.87 6.87
C ASP A 253 28.21 12.40 6.83
N CYS A 254 27.33 12.96 6.00
CA CYS A 254 27.10 14.40 5.90
C CYS A 254 25.79 14.77 6.61
N LEU A 255 25.81 15.92 7.29
CA LEU A 255 24.59 16.54 7.82
C LEU A 255 24.05 17.53 6.79
N GLU A 256 22.85 17.27 6.30
CA GLU A 256 22.15 18.12 5.35
C GLU A 256 20.95 18.76 6.05
N ALA A 257 20.87 20.10 6.06
CA ALA A 257 19.70 20.80 6.58
C ALA A 257 18.67 20.95 5.45
N LEU A 258 17.51 20.33 5.59
CA LEU A 258 16.43 20.35 4.61
C LEU A 258 15.18 20.99 5.22
N ASP A 259 14.51 21.84 4.45
CA ASP A 259 13.21 22.38 4.84
C ASP A 259 12.13 21.37 4.42
N VAL A 260 11.36 20.86 5.39
CA VAL A 260 10.29 19.89 5.17
C VAL A 260 8.94 20.59 5.36
N HIS A 261 8.08 20.47 4.35
CA HIS A 261 6.74 21.08 4.35
C HIS A 261 5.67 20.04 4.66
N THR A 262 4.85 20.32 5.67
CA THR A 262 3.83 19.40 6.17
C THR A 262 2.46 20.05 6.16
N CYS A 263 1.46 19.36 5.62
CA CYS A 263 0.10 19.90 5.47
C CYS A 263 -0.57 20.19 6.82
N LYS A 264 -1.19 21.36 6.92
CA LYS A 264 -1.93 21.79 8.11
C LYS A 264 -3.17 20.92 8.35
N ALA A 265 -3.53 20.81 9.63
CA ALA A 265 -4.80 20.22 10.04
C ALA A 265 -5.99 21.05 9.53
N PRO A 266 -7.19 20.46 9.36
CA PRO A 266 -8.41 21.24 9.16
C PRO A 266 -8.58 22.22 10.31
N LYS A 267 -8.96 23.47 10.02
CA LYS A 267 -9.41 24.39 11.07
C LYS A 267 -10.64 23.74 11.72
N SER A 268 -10.65 23.61 13.04
CA SER A 268 -11.80 23.03 13.74
C SER A 268 -13.07 23.77 13.33
N ALA A 269 -14.13 23.02 13.06
CA ALA A 269 -15.48 23.57 13.05
C ALA A 269 -15.87 23.84 14.51
N ASP A 270 -15.35 24.95 15.05
CA ASP A 270 -15.77 25.51 16.33
C ASP A 270 -15.99 27.02 16.13
N TRP A 271 -16.82 27.35 15.15
CA TRP A 271 -17.37 28.71 14.90
C TRP A 271 -18.78 28.62 14.28
N THR A 272 -19.62 27.73 14.79
CA THR A 272 -21.07 27.79 14.58
C THR A 272 -21.79 27.80 15.93
N THR A 273 -21.53 28.84 16.73
CA THR A 273 -22.46 29.44 17.71
C THR A 273 -21.83 30.75 18.17
N SER A 274 -21.98 31.82 17.39
CA SER A 274 -21.87 33.22 17.84
C SER A 274 -22.26 34.14 16.68
N THR A 275 -23.57 34.28 16.48
CA THR A 275 -24.35 35.50 16.18
C THR A 275 -25.78 35.09 15.89
#